data_AF-A0A7C0Z7U5-F1
#
_entry.id   AF-A0A7C0Z7U5-F1
#
_cell.length_a   1.000
_cell.length_b   1.000
_cell.length_c   1.000
_cell.angle_alpha   90.00
_cell.angle_beta   90.00
_cell.angle_gamma   90.00
#
_symmetry.space_group_name_H-M   'P 1'
#
loop_
_entity.id
_entity.type
_entity.pdbx_description
1 polymer ?
#
loop_
_entity_poly.entity_id
_entity_poly.type
_entity_poly.pdbx_seq_one_letter_code
_entity_poly.pdbx_strand_id
1 'polypeptide(L)' 'MTIKGRVWKYGDDINTDVIFPGKYTYTVSDPNEMAKHA' A
#
# COMPACT_ATOMS: atom_id res chain seq x y z
N MET A 1 -11.84 3.31 21.42
CA MET A 1 -12.23 3.44 19.99
C MET A 1 -12.26 2.04 19.40
N THR A 2 -13.34 1.63 18.72
CA THR A 2 -13.49 0.28 18.15
C THR A 2 -13.61 0.37 16.64
N ILE A 3 -12.71 -0.29 15.91
CA ILE A 3 -12.68 -0.30 14.43
C ILE A 3 -13.21 -1.67 13.95
N LYS A 4 -14.12 -1.68 12.97
CA LYS A 4 -14.66 -2.89 12.32
C LYS A 4 -14.45 -2.80 10.81
N GLY A 5 -14.00 -3.89 10.19
CA GLY A 5 -13.73 -3.94 8.75
C GLY A 5 -13.35 -5.33 8.26
N ARG A 6 -13.14 -5.46 6.93
CA ARG A 6 -12.65 -6.68 6.29
C ARG A 6 -11.13 -6.77 6.44
N VAL A 7 -10.63 -7.98 6.75
CA VAL A 7 -9.20 -8.25 6.84
C VAL A 7 -8.65 -8.66 5.47
N TRP A 8 -7.51 -8.07 5.11
CA TRP A 8 -6.64 -8.53 4.04
C TRP A 8 -5.33 -9.00 4.69
N LYS A 9 -5.08 -10.32 4.66
CA LYS A 9 -3.93 -10.93 5.34
C LYS A 9 -2.89 -11.34 4.30
N TYR A 10 -1.70 -10.75 4.40
CA TYR A 10 -0.53 -11.16 3.63
C TYR A 10 0.29 -12.21 4.41
N GLY A 11 1.21 -12.87 3.71
CA GLY A 11 2.16 -13.85 4.29
C GLY A 11 3.43 -13.17 4.82
N ASP A 12 4.51 -13.93 4.86
CA ASP A 12 5.83 -13.44 5.26
C ASP A 12 6.52 -12.68 4.11
N ASP A 13 7.66 -12.03 4.41
CA ASP A 13 8.53 -11.33 3.43
C ASP A 13 7.87 -10.19 2.64
N ILE A 14 6.84 -9.56 3.21
CA ILE A 14 6.20 -8.37 2.63
C ILE A 14 7.04 -7.13 2.94
N ASN A 15 7.62 -6.53 1.92
CA ASN A 15 8.43 -5.33 2.02
C ASN A 15 7.74 -4.12 1.36
N THR A 16 8.41 -2.97 1.35
CA THR A 16 7.88 -1.71 0.81
C THR A 16 7.58 -1.78 -0.68
N ASP A 17 8.37 -2.51 -1.48
CA ASP A 17 8.14 -2.64 -2.93
C ASP A 17 6.93 -3.54 -3.25
N VAL A 18 6.58 -4.47 -2.36
CA VAL A 18 5.35 -5.27 -2.47
C VAL A 18 4.11 -4.41 -2.18
N ILE A 19 4.22 -3.45 -1.27
CA ILE A 19 3.12 -2.55 -0.89
C ILE A 19 2.99 -1.39 -1.88
N PHE A 20 4.12 -0.82 -2.31
CA PHE A 20 4.17 0.31 -3.23
C PHE A 20 5.47 0.26 -4.05
N PRO A 21 5.42 -0.24 -5.29
CA PRO A 21 6.60 -0.47 -6.10
C PRO A 21 7.44 0.80 -6.33
N GLY A 22 8.78 0.68 -6.23
CA GLY A 22 9.73 1.78 -6.39
C GLY A 22 9.62 2.61 -7.68
N LYS A 23 9.03 2.04 -8.75
CA LYS A 23 8.75 2.76 -10.01
C LYS A 23 7.79 3.95 -9.82
N TYR A 24 7.01 3.98 -8.73
CA TYR A 24 6.08 5.06 -8.41
C TYR A 24 6.65 6.10 -7.44
N THR A 25 7.74 5.80 -6.74
CA THR A 25 8.26 6.61 -5.62
C THR A 25 8.55 8.07 -5.97
N TYR A 26 9.02 8.35 -7.18
CA TYR A 26 9.39 9.70 -7.61
C TYR A 26 8.42 10.29 -8.65
N THR A 27 7.43 9.50 -9.08
CA THR A 27 6.50 9.87 -10.15
C THR A 27 5.08 10.06 -9.63
N VAL A 28 4.73 9.48 -8.48
CA VAL A 28 3.42 9.59 -7.85
C VAL A 28 3.58 10.15 -6.45
N SER A 29 3.12 11.39 -6.25
CA SER A 29 3.20 12.09 -4.96
C SER A 29 1.85 12.44 -4.36
N ASP A 30 0.77 12.41 -5.16
CA ASP A 30 -0.59 12.62 -4.66
C ASP A 30 -1.07 11.37 -3.90
N PRO A 31 -1.56 11.50 -2.65
CA PRO A 31 -2.00 10.35 -1.86
C PRO A 31 -3.14 9.54 -2.50
N ASN A 32 -4.06 10.18 -3.23
CA ASN A 32 -5.16 9.47 -3.88
C ASN A 32 -4.64 8.67 -5.08
N GLU A 33 -3.64 9.19 -5.80
CA GLU A 33 -2.96 8.46 -6.87
C GLU A 33 -2.11 7.32 -6.32
N MET A 34 -1.40 7.51 -5.20
CA MET A 34 -0.66 6.44 -4.53
C MET A 34 -1.57 5.26 -4.14
N ALA A 35 -2.77 5.56 -3.63
CA ALA A 35 -3.75 4.55 -3.23
C ALA A 35 -4.26 3.67 -4.39
N LYS A 36 -4.05 4.06 -5.65
CA LYS A 36 -4.39 3.21 -6.81
C LYS A 36 -3.36 2.12 -7.09
N HIS A 37 -2.20 2.18 -6.42
CA HIS A 37 -1.06 1.30 -6.64
C HIS A 37 -0.73 0.41 -5.43
N ALA A 38 -1.53 0.51 -4.36
CA ALA A 38 -1.42 -0.24 -3.12
C ALA A 38 -2.68 -1.07 -2.83
#